data_AF-A0A8K0H3D1-F1
#
_entry.id   AF-A0A8K0H3D1-F1
#
_cell.length_a   1.000
_cell.length_b   1.000
_cell.length_c   1.000
_cell.angle_alpha   90.00
_cell.angle_beta   90.00
_cell.angle_gamma   90.00
#
_symmetry.space_group_name_H-M   'P 1'
#
loop_
_entity.id
_entity.type
_entity.pdbx_description
1 polymer ?
#
loop_
_entity_poly.entity_id
_entity_poly.type
_entity_poly.pdbx_seq_one_letter_code
_entity_poly.pdbx_strand_id
1 'polypeptide(L)'
;MKSIAVAVILAVAMVAFMAETGRAIDCSQVKAFLVPCVSYLANGGNPTPECCKGVSNIQKNTPTVAQRQDACQCIKDAASLLPKIDETAASNLPAACKVQINIPISKDTDCKS
;
A
#
# COMPACT_ATOMS: atom_id res chain seq x y z
N MET A 1 -31.76 -16.53 -30.44
CA MET A 1 -31.90 -16.57 -28.96
C MET A 1 -30.75 -17.31 -28.27
N LYS A 2 -30.39 -18.54 -28.67
CA LYS A 2 -29.28 -19.31 -28.07
C LYS A 2 -27.91 -18.59 -28.12
N SER A 3 -27.57 -17.97 -29.24
CA SER A 3 -26.28 -17.27 -29.42
C SER A 3 -26.13 -16.01 -28.57
N ILE A 4 -27.24 -15.33 -28.27
CA ILE A 4 -27.26 -14.13 -27.43
C ILE A 4 -27.02 -14.53 -25.97
N ALA A 5 -27.67 -15.61 -25.50
CA ALA A 5 -27.45 -16.13 -24.16
C ALA A 5 -25.99 -16.56 -23.94
N VAL A 6 -25.36 -17.21 -24.92
CA VAL A 6 -23.94 -17.62 -24.86
C VAL A 6 -23.01 -16.40 -24.80
N ALA A 7 -23.27 -15.36 -25.59
CA ALA A 7 -22.47 -14.13 -25.59
C ALA A 7 -22.59 -13.37 -24.25
N VAL A 8 -23.79 -13.32 -23.67
CA VAL A 8 -24.02 -12.67 -22.37
C VAL A 8 -23.35 -13.47 -21.24
N ILE A 9 -23.42 -14.80 -21.26
CA ILE A 9 -22.76 -15.65 -20.26
C ILE A 9 -21.23 -15.52 -20.35
N LEU A 10 -20.66 -15.47 -21.56
CA LEU A 10 -19.23 -15.24 -21.77
C LEU A 10 -18.80 -13.84 -21.31
N ALA A 11 -19.60 -12.81 -21.59
CA ALA A 11 -19.32 -11.45 -21.13
C ALA A 11 -19.37 -11.34 -19.60
N VAL A 12 -20.36 -11.95 -18.95
CA VAL A 12 -20.47 -11.98 -17.49
C VAL A 12 -19.32 -12.79 -16.86
N ALA A 13 -18.90 -13.90 -17.48
CA ALA A 13 -17.75 -14.67 -17.03
C ALA A 13 -16.43 -13.88 -17.14
N MET A 14 -16.23 -13.11 -18.21
CA MET A 14 -15.06 -12.24 -18.36
C MET A 14 -15.04 -11.11 -17.33
N VAL A 15 -16.20 -10.52 -16.99
CA VAL A 15 -16.32 -9.52 -15.92
C VAL A 15 -16.08 -10.15 -14.55
N ALA A 16 -16.52 -11.39 -14.33
CA ALA A 16 -16.25 -12.14 -13.10
C ALA A 16 -14.77 -12.51 -12.93
N PHE A 17 -14.04 -12.76 -14.03
CA PHE A 17 -12.59 -12.97 -14.01
C PHE A 17 -11.79 -11.68 -13.75
N MET A 18 -12.30 -10.51 -14.14
CA MET A 18 -11.73 -9.21 -13.75
C MET A 18 -12.03 -8.86 -12.29
N ALA A 19 -13.09 -9.45 -11.72
CA ALA A 19 -13.41 -9.43 -10.31
C ALA A 19 -12.69 -10.57 -9.57
N GLU A 20 -11.42 -10.81 -9.85
CA GLU A 20 -10.55 -11.34 -8.81
C GLU A 20 -10.54 -10.29 -7.70
N THR A 21 -11.35 -10.53 -6.66
CA THR A 21 -11.24 -9.86 -5.38
C THR A 21 -9.82 -10.11 -4.88
N GLY A 22 -8.90 -9.24 -5.29
CA GLY A 22 -7.55 -9.21 -4.75
C GLY A 22 -7.69 -9.24 -3.25
N ARG A 23 -6.93 -10.13 -2.59
CA ARG A 23 -6.95 -10.20 -1.12
C ARG A 23 -6.85 -8.77 -0.60
N ALA A 24 -7.90 -8.32 0.08
CA ALA A 24 -7.95 -7.00 0.66
C ALA A 24 -6.73 -6.86 1.57
N ILE A 25 -5.97 -5.78 1.38
CA ILE A 25 -4.86 -5.47 2.26
C ILE A 25 -5.41 -5.24 3.67
N ASP A 26 -4.85 -5.93 4.67
CA ASP A 26 -5.18 -5.66 6.06
C ASP A 26 -4.43 -4.40 6.53
N CYS A 27 -5.15 -3.29 6.66
CA CYS A 27 -4.58 -2.03 7.16
C CYS A 27 -3.99 -2.17 8.57
N SER A 28 -4.47 -3.10 9.40
CA SER A 28 -3.88 -3.36 10.72
C SER A 28 -2.46 -3.91 10.60
N GLN A 29 -2.26 -4.78 9.61
CA GLN A 29 -0.95 -5.33 9.29
C GLN A 29 -0.01 -4.26 8.72
N VAL A 30 -0.49 -3.40 7.82
CA VAL A 30 0.28 -2.26 7.28
C VAL A 30 0.73 -1.32 8.40
N LYS A 31 -0.17 -0.98 9.33
CA LYS A 31 0.16 -0.19 10.52
C LYS A 31 1.24 -0.86 11.35
N ALA A 32 1.09 -2.16 11.64
CA ALA A 32 2.08 -2.92 12.40
C ALA A 32 3.47 -2.92 11.75
N PHE A 33 3.55 -2.95 10.40
CA PHE A 33 4.81 -2.82 9.68
C PHE A 33 5.45 -1.43 9.81
N LEU A 34 4.66 -0.37 10.00
CA LEU A 34 5.15 1.00 10.14
C LEU A 34 5.43 1.44 11.59
N VAL A 35 4.94 0.73 12.60
CA VAL A 35 5.27 0.99 14.02
C VAL A 35 6.77 1.20 14.27
N PRO A 36 7.69 0.33 13.80
CA PRO A 36 9.12 0.55 14.01
C PRO A 36 9.67 1.79 13.30
N CYS A 37 8.95 2.37 12.35
CA CYS A 37 9.36 3.55 11.60
C CYS A 37 8.98 4.87 12.27
N VAL A 38 8.13 4.88 13.30
CA VAL A 38 7.54 6.10 13.88
C VAL A 38 8.61 7.13 14.28
N SER A 39 9.70 6.71 14.93
CA SER A 39 10.77 7.63 15.33
C SER A 39 11.45 8.29 14.13
N TYR A 40 11.70 7.53 13.07
CA TYR A 40 12.28 8.04 11.82
C TYR A 40 11.30 8.96 11.10
N LEU A 41 10.02 8.57 11.01
CA LEU A 41 8.99 9.37 10.38
C LEU A 41 8.76 10.72 11.08
N ALA A 42 9.05 10.82 12.38
CA ALA A 42 8.90 12.07 13.13
C ALA A 42 10.16 12.97 13.14
N ASN A 43 11.36 12.37 13.06
CA ASN A 43 12.63 13.06 13.34
C ASN A 43 13.71 12.88 12.26
N GLY A 44 13.47 12.05 11.24
CA GLY A 44 14.48 11.67 10.25
C GLY A 44 15.61 10.80 10.83
N GLY A 45 16.82 10.98 10.31
CA GLY A 45 18.01 10.23 10.72
C GLY A 45 18.18 8.95 9.91
N ASN A 46 18.51 7.84 10.57
CA ASN A 46 18.65 6.52 9.95
C ASN A 46 17.49 5.60 10.38
N PRO A 47 16.80 4.94 9.44
CA PRO A 47 15.76 3.98 9.79
C PRO A 47 16.38 2.74 10.46
N THR A 48 15.65 2.15 11.40
CA THR A 48 16.06 0.88 12.02
C THR A 48 15.95 -0.28 11.02
N PRO A 49 16.70 -1.38 11.23
CA PRO A 49 16.52 -2.60 10.43
C PRO A 49 15.07 -3.11 10.43
N GLU A 50 14.37 -3.00 11.56
CA GLU A 50 12.98 -3.38 11.72
C GLU A 50 12.04 -2.50 10.90
N CYS A 51 12.31 -1.19 10.87
CA CYS A 51 11.57 -0.27 10.01
C CYS A 51 11.72 -0.66 8.53
N CYS A 52 12.96 -0.87 8.07
CA CYS A 52 13.19 -1.26 6.68
C CYS A 52 12.60 -2.63 6.33
N LYS A 53 12.60 -3.58 7.28
CA LYS A 53 11.88 -4.85 7.14
C LYS A 53 10.37 -4.63 6.99
N GLY A 54 9.80 -3.71 7.75
CA GLY A 54 8.41 -3.28 7.62
C GLY A 54 8.08 -2.76 6.22
N VAL A 55 8.87 -1.81 5.70
CA VAL A 55 8.70 -1.26 4.34
C VAL A 55 8.82 -2.36 3.28
N SER A 56 9.80 -3.26 3.43
CA SER A 56 9.97 -4.41 2.55
C SER A 56 8.76 -5.35 2.58
N ASN A 57 8.14 -5.55 3.75
CA ASN A 57 6.96 -6.38 3.88
C ASN A 57 5.75 -5.74 3.19
N ILE A 58 5.56 -4.42 3.28
CA ILE A 58 4.50 -3.73 2.53
C ILE A 58 4.68 -4.01 1.04
N GLN A 59 5.88 -3.78 0.51
CA GLN A 59 6.21 -4.02 -0.90
C GLN A 59 5.90 -5.46 -1.36
N LYS A 60 6.25 -6.46 -0.53
CA LYS A 60 5.99 -7.88 -0.82
C LYS A 60 4.51 -8.26 -0.78
N ASN A 61 3.72 -7.59 0.06
CA ASN A 61 2.29 -7.88 0.23
C ASN A 61 1.41 -7.10 -0.74
N THR A 62 1.98 -6.23 -1.59
CA THR A 62 1.24 -5.41 -2.57
C THR A 62 1.71 -5.64 -4.02
N PRO A 63 1.62 -6.87 -4.55
CA PRO A 63 2.09 -7.17 -5.91
C PRO A 63 1.28 -6.46 -7.00
N THR A 64 -0.03 -6.24 -6.78
CA THR A 64 -0.93 -5.65 -7.78
C THR A 64 -1.13 -4.14 -7.58
N VAL A 65 -1.62 -3.45 -8.62
CA VAL A 65 -1.96 -2.01 -8.53
C VAL A 65 -3.06 -1.76 -7.50
N ALA A 66 -4.13 -2.56 -7.53
CA ALA A 66 -5.24 -2.44 -6.57
C ALA A 66 -4.74 -2.55 -5.11
N GLN A 67 -3.87 -3.54 -4.83
CA GLN A 67 -3.30 -3.69 -3.49
C GLN A 67 -2.37 -2.53 -3.11
N ARG A 68 -1.66 -1.93 -4.06
CA ARG A 68 -0.85 -0.73 -3.80
C ARG A 68 -1.72 0.47 -3.44
N GLN A 69 -2.87 0.63 -4.10
CA GLN A 69 -3.84 1.69 -3.81
C GLN A 69 -4.48 1.49 -2.43
N ASP A 70 -4.88 0.26 -2.11
CA ASP A 70 -5.41 -0.08 -0.78
C ASP A 70 -4.35 0.18 0.31
N ALA A 71 -3.13 -0.29 0.11
CA ALA A 71 -2.04 -0.06 1.05
C ALA A 71 -1.69 1.43 1.18
N CYS A 72 -1.74 2.21 0.10
CA CYS A 72 -1.59 3.66 0.16
C CYS A 72 -2.62 4.27 1.11
N GLN A 73 -3.89 3.88 1.00
CA GLN A 73 -4.94 4.39 1.88
C GLN A 73 -4.67 3.98 3.34
N CYS A 74 -4.25 2.73 3.58
CA CYS A 74 -3.87 2.27 4.92
C CYS A 74 -2.67 3.07 5.50
N ILE A 75 -1.67 3.37 4.68
CA ILE A 75 -0.48 4.14 5.07
C ILE A 75 -0.87 5.58 5.40
N LYS A 76 -1.72 6.20 4.59
CA LYS A 76 -2.27 7.54 4.83
C LYS A 76 -3.00 7.60 6.17
N ASP A 77 -3.86 6.64 6.43
CA ASP A 77 -4.60 6.54 7.70
C ASP A 77 -3.64 6.34 8.88
N ALA A 78 -2.60 5.51 8.72
CA ALA A 78 -1.57 5.29 9.74
C ALA A 78 -0.77 6.56 10.02
N ALA A 79 -0.34 7.26 8.97
CA ALA A 79 0.39 8.51 9.02
C ALA A 79 -0.41 9.62 9.74
N SER A 80 -1.72 9.65 9.52
CA SER A 80 -2.65 10.60 10.15
C SER A 80 -2.79 10.42 11.67
N LEU A 81 -2.44 9.24 12.21
CA LEU A 81 -2.42 8.99 13.65
C LEU A 81 -1.18 9.55 14.34
N LEU A 82 -0.14 9.90 13.59
CA LEU A 82 1.08 10.47 14.14
C LEU A 82 0.90 11.97 14.38
N PRO A 83 1.15 12.48 15.61
CA PRO A 83 1.02 13.91 15.91
C PRO A 83 1.94 14.78 15.04
N LYS A 84 3.06 14.19 14.60
CA LYS A 84 4.06 14.81 13.75
C LYS A 84 4.62 13.77 12.78
N ILE A 85 4.68 14.17 11.51
CA ILE A 85 5.45 13.52 10.45
C ILE A 85 6.33 14.57 9.79
N ASP A 86 7.57 14.19 9.52
CA ASP A 86 8.45 14.85 8.57
C ASP A 86 8.24 14.21 7.19
N GLU A 87 7.58 14.92 6.29
CA GLU A 87 7.29 14.43 4.92
C GLU A 87 8.57 14.21 4.09
N THR A 88 9.66 14.92 4.42
CA THR A 88 10.96 14.71 3.79
C THR A 88 11.57 13.39 4.26
N ALA A 89 11.46 13.07 5.54
CA ALA A 89 11.87 11.76 6.04
C ALA A 89 11.01 10.66 5.41
N ALA A 90 9.69 10.82 5.42
CA ALA A 90 8.75 9.82 4.92
C ALA A 90 8.98 9.50 3.43
N SER A 91 9.17 10.52 2.58
CA SER A 91 9.49 10.34 1.15
C SER A 91 10.86 9.69 0.90
N ASN A 92 11.85 9.94 1.77
CA ASN A 92 13.19 9.34 1.66
C ASN A 92 13.29 7.93 2.24
N LEU A 93 12.31 7.49 3.04
CA LEU A 93 12.35 6.22 3.75
C LEU A 93 12.61 5.01 2.81
N PRO A 94 11.93 4.85 1.66
CA PRO A 94 12.19 3.72 0.77
C PRO A 94 13.62 3.70 0.24
N ALA A 95 14.16 4.85 -0.14
CA ALA A 95 15.53 4.99 -0.61
C ALA A 95 16.55 4.69 0.50
N ALA A 96 16.32 5.21 1.71
CA ALA A 96 17.14 4.93 2.89
C ALA A 96 17.15 3.43 3.24
N CYS A 97 16.03 2.75 3.04
CA CYS A 97 15.90 1.30 3.24
C CYS A 97 16.32 0.46 2.03
N LYS A 98 16.68 1.08 0.90
CA LYS A 98 17.01 0.41 -0.37
C LYS A 98 15.88 -0.51 -0.87
N VAL A 99 14.63 -0.10 -0.63
CA VAL A 99 13.43 -0.81 -1.07
C VAL A 99 12.80 -0.04 -2.22
N GLN A 100 12.65 -0.72 -3.37
CA GLN A 100 11.90 -0.16 -4.49
C GLN A 100 10.40 -0.44 -4.27
N ILE A 101 9.68 0.57 -3.81
CA ILE A 101 8.22 0.52 -3.59
C ILE A 101 7.56 1.70 -4.31
N ASN A 102 6.48 1.42 -5.02
CA ASN A 102 5.67 2.44 -5.71
C ASN A 102 4.42 2.77 -4.90
N ILE A 103 4.61 3.06 -3.61
CA ILE A 103 3.54 3.47 -2.70
C ILE A 103 4.08 4.62 -1.87
N PRO A 104 3.51 5.83 -1.96
CA PRO A 104 3.97 6.96 -1.17
C PRO A 104 3.73 6.71 0.33
N ILE A 105 4.71 7.10 1.15
CA ILE A 105 4.57 7.13 2.61
C ILE A 105 4.39 8.59 2.99
N SER A 106 3.14 9.01 3.18
CA SER A 106 2.77 10.39 3.48
C SER A 106 1.35 10.46 4.00
N LYS A 107 1.04 11.49 4.79
CA LYS A 107 -0.33 11.76 5.25
C LYS A 107 -1.19 12.49 4.20
N ASP A 108 -0.56 13.15 3.22
CA ASP A 108 -1.22 14.07 2.28
C ASP A 108 -1.33 13.53 0.85
N THR A 109 -0.90 12.28 0.62
CA THR A 109 -0.95 11.65 -0.70
C THR A 109 -2.38 11.39 -1.18
N ASP A 110 -2.60 11.53 -2.49
CA ASP A 110 -3.76 10.99 -3.19
C ASP A 110 -3.49 9.55 -3.64
N CYS A 111 -4.23 8.60 -3.07
CA CYS A 111 -4.06 7.17 -3.29
C CYS A 111 -4.83 6.63 -4.51
N LYS A 112 -5.45 7.51 -5.30
CA LYS A 112 -6.28 7.14 -6.47
C LYS A 112 -5.51 6.90 -7.77
N SER A 113 -4.18 7.03 -7.75
CA SER A 113 -3.31 6.91 -8.94
C SER A 113 -2.68 5.52 -9.07
#